data_AF-A0A5R8WQ79-F1
#
_entry.id   AF-A0A5R8WQ79-F1
#
_cell.length_a   1.000
_cell.length_b   1.000
_cell.length_c   1.000
_cell.angle_alpha   90.00
_cell.angle_beta   90.00
_cell.angle_gamma   90.00
#
_symmetry.space_group_name_H-M   'P 1'
#
loop_
_entity.id
_entity.type
_entity.pdbx_description
1 polymer ?
#
loop_
_entity_poly.entity_id
_entity_poly.type
_entity_poly.pdbx_seq_one_letter_code
_entity_poly.pdbx_strand_id
1 'polypeptide(L)'
;MEQQNFLQSIAYALPHFAHPNATEQSVYDALIAYGIDSSLAERIIIFTPTAFGRVLMRHLALAFPSTYRIENEAGQLTDSLLLAEEPVFCAALQLAVHLADADEWQSDIHDEVAYWSAEAGVVSQALVEGYNPQDLKLQELIVHWHV
;
A
#
# COMPACT_ATOMS: atom_id res chain seq x y z
N MET A 1 -18.10 7.80 -10.66
CA MET A 1 -17.65 9.03 -9.96
C MET A 1 -16.75 8.70 -8.78
N GLU A 2 -17.05 7.69 -7.94
CA GLU A 2 -16.19 7.32 -6.80
C GLU A 2 -14.76 6.91 -7.17
N GLN A 3 -14.56 6.10 -8.22
CA GLN A 3 -13.23 5.62 -8.60
C GLN A 3 -12.27 6.73 -9.03
N GLN A 4 -12.79 7.78 -9.68
CA GLN A 4 -11.99 8.95 -10.08
C GLN A 4 -11.58 9.79 -8.86
N ASN A 5 -12.40 9.78 -7.80
CA ASN A 5 -12.07 10.44 -6.53
C ASN A 5 -10.92 9.71 -5.82
N PHE A 6 -10.93 8.37 -5.79
CA PHE A 6 -9.82 7.60 -5.20
C PHE A 6 -8.50 7.82 -5.92
N LEU A 7 -8.49 7.76 -7.26
CA LEU A 7 -7.27 7.99 -8.04
C LEU A 7 -6.69 9.39 -7.80
N GLN A 8 -7.53 10.42 -7.74
CA GLN A 8 -7.09 11.78 -7.46
C GLN A 8 -6.48 11.90 -6.05
N SER A 9 -7.14 11.33 -5.04
CA SER A 9 -6.65 11.34 -3.66
C SER A 9 -5.34 10.56 -3.51
N ILE A 10 -5.20 9.42 -4.18
CA ILE A 10 -3.97 8.63 -4.19
C ILE A 10 -2.84 9.41 -4.87
N ALA A 11 -3.08 9.98 -6.05
CA ALA A 11 -2.09 10.77 -6.78
C ALA A 11 -1.63 12.00 -5.97
N TYR A 12 -2.54 12.65 -5.24
CA TYR A 12 -2.20 13.71 -4.31
C TYR A 12 -1.32 13.20 -3.15
N ALA A 13 -1.55 11.98 -2.66
CA ALA A 13 -0.79 11.40 -1.55
C ALA A 13 0.66 11.05 -1.91
N LEU A 14 0.95 10.63 -3.15
CA LEU A 14 2.27 10.07 -3.53
C LEU A 14 3.48 10.93 -3.11
N PRO A 15 3.51 12.25 -3.36
CA PRO A 15 4.65 13.08 -2.98
C PRO A 15 4.85 13.19 -1.46
N HIS A 16 3.80 12.96 -0.67
CA HIS A 16 3.87 13.03 0.79
C HIS A 16 4.54 11.80 1.40
N PHE A 17 4.46 10.63 0.76
CA PHE A 17 5.20 9.44 1.17
C PHE A 17 6.71 9.58 0.89
N ALA A 18 7.06 10.23 -0.23
CA ALA A 18 8.45 10.40 -0.66
C ALA A 18 9.19 11.55 0.05
N HIS A 19 8.52 12.28 0.96
CA HIS A 19 9.17 13.36 1.68
C HIS A 19 10.20 12.81 2.69
N PRO A 20 11.42 13.37 2.82
CA PRO A 20 12.49 12.77 3.64
C PRO A 20 12.18 12.56 5.13
N ASN A 21 11.24 13.34 5.67
CA ASN A 21 10.77 13.23 7.06
C ASN A 21 9.31 12.75 7.13
N ALA A 22 8.85 12.06 6.10
CA ALA A 22 7.49 11.55 6.06
C ALA A 22 7.26 10.52 7.16
N THR A 23 6.16 10.70 7.87
CA THR A 23 5.59 9.78 8.85
C THR A 23 4.14 9.53 8.48
N GLU A 24 3.57 8.41 8.94
CA GLU A 24 2.15 8.12 8.77
C GLU A 24 1.27 9.31 9.19
N GLN A 25 1.58 9.93 10.34
CA GLN A 25 0.88 11.12 10.81
C GLN A 25 1.00 12.31 9.85
N SER A 26 2.20 12.57 9.30
CA SER A 26 2.38 13.69 8.37
C SER A 26 1.64 13.51 7.04
N VAL A 27 1.55 12.26 6.54
CA VAL A 27 0.79 11.92 5.34
C VAL A 27 -0.69 12.06 5.64
N TYR A 28 -1.15 11.54 6.78
CA TYR A 28 -2.52 11.68 7.25
C TYR A 28 -2.93 13.15 7.33
N ASP A 29 -2.15 13.99 8.02
CA ASP A 29 -2.44 15.41 8.18
C ASP A 29 -2.53 16.14 6.83
N ALA A 30 -1.68 15.78 5.86
CA ALA A 30 -1.71 16.34 4.52
C ALA A 30 -2.99 15.97 3.74
N LEU A 31 -3.49 14.74 3.92
CA LEU A 31 -4.74 14.26 3.31
C LEU A 31 -5.95 14.96 3.93
N ILE A 32 -5.99 15.09 5.26
CA ILE A 32 -7.06 15.81 5.96
C ILE A 32 -7.08 17.30 5.55
N ALA A 33 -5.90 17.94 5.46
CA ALA A 33 -5.80 19.33 5.02
C ALA A 33 -6.27 19.54 3.57
N TYR A 34 -6.17 18.51 2.73
CA TYR A 34 -6.69 18.51 1.37
C TYR A 34 -8.22 18.28 1.29
N GLY A 35 -8.86 17.95 2.42
CA GLY A 35 -10.29 17.68 2.51
C GLY A 35 -10.68 16.22 2.26
N ILE A 36 -9.72 15.29 2.29
CA ILE A 36 -10.00 13.85 2.29
C ILE A 36 -10.53 13.47 3.68
N ASP A 37 -11.58 12.66 3.72
CA ASP A 37 -12.13 12.20 4.98
C ASP A 37 -11.18 11.21 5.69
N SER A 38 -11.30 11.14 7.01
CA SER A 38 -10.41 10.33 7.86
C SER A 38 -10.36 8.86 7.45
N SER A 39 -11.52 8.24 7.17
CA SER A 39 -11.58 6.83 6.79
C SER A 39 -10.87 6.56 5.46
N LEU A 40 -11.05 7.44 4.47
CA LEU A 40 -10.33 7.35 3.21
C LEU A 40 -8.83 7.61 3.39
N ALA A 41 -8.43 8.57 4.23
CA ALA A 41 -7.02 8.86 4.48
C ALA A 41 -6.27 7.66 5.08
N GLU A 42 -6.86 6.99 6.09
CA GLU A 42 -6.27 5.78 6.69
C GLU A 42 -6.11 4.66 5.65
N ARG A 43 -7.13 4.43 4.82
CA ARG A 43 -7.07 3.43 3.75
C ARG A 43 -6.02 3.78 2.70
N ILE A 44 -5.83 5.05 2.35
CA ILE A 44 -4.77 5.48 1.41
C ILE A 44 -3.38 5.15 1.97
N ILE A 45 -3.14 5.44 3.25
CA ILE A 45 -1.85 5.20 3.92
C ILE A 45 -1.50 3.71 3.93
N ILE A 46 -2.50 2.83 4.02
CA ILE A 46 -2.29 1.38 4.14
C ILE A 46 -2.24 0.70 2.76
N PHE A 47 -3.20 1.01 1.90
CA PHE A 47 -3.37 0.28 0.64
C PHE A 47 -2.57 0.83 -0.52
N THR A 48 -2.21 2.12 -0.51
CA THR A 48 -1.34 2.68 -1.56
C THR A 48 0.04 2.04 -1.52
N PRO A 49 0.76 2.03 -0.38
CA PRO A 49 2.03 1.34 -0.29
C PRO A 49 1.93 -0.15 -0.62
N THR A 50 0.90 -0.84 -0.11
CA THR A 50 0.68 -2.27 -0.39
C THR A 50 0.57 -2.55 -1.89
N ALA A 51 -0.23 -1.76 -2.61
CA ALA A 51 -0.38 -1.91 -4.05
C ALA A 51 0.92 -1.61 -4.81
N PHE A 52 1.61 -0.52 -4.47
CA PHE A 52 2.88 -0.13 -5.09
C PHE A 52 3.99 -1.15 -4.81
N GLY A 53 4.08 -1.65 -3.58
CA GLY A 53 5.01 -2.70 -3.16
C GLY A 53 4.84 -3.99 -3.97
N ARG A 54 3.60 -4.44 -4.18
CA ARG A 54 3.32 -5.62 -5.01
C ARG A 54 3.73 -5.42 -6.47
N VAL A 55 3.54 -4.23 -7.02
CA VAL A 55 4.00 -3.91 -8.39
C VAL A 55 5.52 -3.86 -8.47
N LEU A 56 6.19 -3.21 -7.51
CA LEU A 56 7.65 -3.16 -7.43
C LEU A 56 8.25 -4.58 -7.40
N MET A 57 7.66 -5.46 -6.58
CA MET A 57 8.10 -6.84 -6.39
C MET A 57 7.60 -7.84 -7.44
N ARG A 58 6.88 -7.39 -8.49
CA ARG A 58 6.28 -8.31 -9.49
C ARG A 58 7.28 -9.24 -10.16
N HIS A 59 8.53 -8.78 -10.32
CA HIS A 59 9.63 -9.52 -10.93
C HIS A 59 10.14 -10.69 -10.07
N LEU A 60 9.80 -10.73 -8.77
CA LEU A 60 10.18 -11.78 -7.84
C LEU A 60 9.26 -13.01 -7.93
N ALA A 61 8.14 -12.92 -8.66
CA ALA A 61 7.15 -13.98 -8.83
C ALA A 61 6.65 -14.58 -7.49
N LEU A 62 6.46 -13.72 -6.49
CA LEU A 62 5.90 -14.08 -5.18
C LEU A 62 4.39 -14.35 -5.27
N ALA A 63 3.91 -15.31 -4.49
CA ALA A 63 2.48 -15.55 -4.29
C ALA A 63 1.95 -14.65 -3.18
N PHE A 64 1.41 -13.48 -3.54
CA PHE A 64 0.79 -12.57 -2.58
C PHE A 64 -0.62 -13.06 -2.16
N PRO A 65 -0.96 -13.03 -0.87
CA PRO A 65 -2.31 -13.28 -0.39
C PRO A 65 -3.32 -12.33 -1.03
N SER A 66 -4.48 -12.85 -1.40
CA SER A 66 -5.58 -12.06 -1.97
C SER A 66 -6.47 -11.41 -0.90
N THR A 67 -6.15 -11.63 0.36
CA THR A 67 -6.97 -11.27 1.52
C THR A 67 -6.19 -10.45 2.53
N TYR A 68 -6.94 -9.71 3.35
CA TYR A 68 -6.44 -8.97 4.50
C TYR A 68 -7.41 -9.12 5.69
N ARG A 69 -6.96 -8.80 6.89
CA ARG A 69 -7.76 -8.82 8.12
C ARG A 69 -7.54 -7.54 8.89
N ILE A 70 -8.61 -7.00 9.47
CA ILE A 70 -8.53 -5.79 10.31
C ILE A 70 -8.37 -6.24 11.76
N GLU A 71 -7.36 -5.73 12.45
CA GLU A 71 -7.21 -5.90 13.89
C GLU A 71 -7.81 -4.69 14.62
N ASN A 72 -8.75 -4.93 15.52
CA ASN A 72 -9.34 -3.88 16.34
C ASN A 72 -8.44 -3.52 17.54
N GLU A 73 -8.80 -2.47 18.29
CA GLU A 73 -8.06 -2.03 19.48
C GLU A 73 -7.92 -3.11 20.58
N ALA A 74 -8.80 -4.11 20.59
CA ALA A 74 -8.75 -5.24 21.50
C ALA A 74 -7.86 -6.40 21.00
N GLY A 75 -7.16 -6.24 19.88
CA GLY A 75 -6.32 -7.28 19.27
C GLY A 75 -7.13 -8.39 18.59
N GLN A 76 -8.42 -8.16 18.33
CA GLN A 76 -9.27 -9.15 17.67
C GLN A 76 -9.30 -8.89 16.17
N LEU A 77 -9.05 -9.96 15.42
CA LEU A 77 -9.05 -9.92 13.96
C LEU A 77 -10.45 -10.19 13.40
N THR A 78 -10.86 -9.42 12.41
CA THR A 78 -12.07 -9.68 11.61
C THR A 78 -11.96 -11.00 10.85
N ASP A 79 -13.04 -11.42 10.21
CA ASP A 79 -12.96 -12.41 9.12
C ASP A 79 -12.05 -11.90 7.98
N SER A 80 -11.52 -12.81 7.17
CA SER A 80 -10.71 -12.45 6.00
C SER A 80 -11.55 -11.71 4.96
N LEU A 81 -11.08 -10.53 4.57
CA LEU A 81 -11.66 -9.66 3.55
C LEU A 81 -10.85 -9.75 2.27
N LEU A 82 -11.48 -9.60 1.11
CA LEU A 82 -10.80 -9.64 -0.18
C LEU A 82 -10.18 -8.29 -0.52
N LEU A 83 -8.88 -8.27 -0.87
CA LEU A 83 -8.21 -7.06 -1.38
C LEU A 83 -8.84 -6.57 -2.69
N ALA A 84 -9.34 -7.51 -3.52
CA ALA A 84 -10.03 -7.19 -4.76
C ALA A 84 -11.39 -6.49 -4.55
N GLU A 85 -11.91 -6.49 -3.33
CA GLU A 85 -13.13 -5.78 -2.95
C GLU A 85 -12.84 -4.45 -2.23
N GLU A 86 -11.56 -4.13 -1.98
CA GLU A 86 -11.15 -2.89 -1.33
C GLU A 86 -10.88 -1.81 -2.39
N PRO A 87 -11.71 -0.74 -2.47
CA PRO A 87 -11.63 0.24 -3.55
C PRO A 87 -10.31 1.00 -3.65
N VAL A 88 -9.65 1.32 -2.52
CA VAL A 88 -8.43 2.14 -2.52
C VAL A 88 -7.26 1.33 -3.05
N PHE A 89 -7.13 0.08 -2.63
CA PHE A 89 -6.19 -0.91 -3.11
C PHE A 89 -6.38 -1.14 -4.60
N CYS A 90 -7.62 -1.34 -5.06
CA CYS A 90 -7.89 -1.53 -6.48
C CYS A 90 -7.46 -0.33 -7.31
N ALA A 91 -7.77 0.89 -6.87
CA ALA A 91 -7.37 2.12 -7.54
C ALA A 91 -5.85 2.33 -7.51
N ALA A 92 -5.19 2.09 -6.37
CA ALA A 92 -3.75 2.21 -6.23
C ALA A 92 -3.01 1.17 -7.08
N LEU A 93 -3.52 -0.07 -7.14
CA LEU A 93 -2.95 -1.13 -7.96
C LEU A 93 -3.07 -0.81 -9.45
N GLN A 94 -4.23 -0.31 -9.88
CA GLN A 94 -4.41 0.15 -11.26
C GLN A 94 -3.44 1.26 -11.62
N LEU A 95 -3.26 2.25 -10.74
CA LEU A 95 -2.32 3.35 -10.94
C LEU A 95 -0.87 2.84 -10.99
N ALA A 96 -0.45 2.02 -10.04
CA ALA A 96 0.91 1.48 -9.98
C ALA A 96 1.25 0.62 -11.20
N VAL A 97 0.32 -0.26 -11.63
CA VAL A 97 0.49 -1.06 -12.86
C VAL A 97 0.59 -0.15 -14.08
N HIS A 98 -0.28 0.86 -14.19
CA HIS A 98 -0.23 1.81 -15.30
C HIS A 98 1.12 2.52 -15.39
N LEU A 99 1.63 3.06 -14.27
CA LEU A 99 2.93 3.72 -14.22
C LEU A 99 4.07 2.77 -14.62
N ALA A 100 4.03 1.53 -14.15
CA ALA A 100 5.07 0.53 -14.44
C ALA A 100 5.03 0.02 -15.89
N ASP A 101 3.86 -0.06 -16.50
CA ASP A 101 3.68 -0.54 -17.89
C ASP A 101 3.87 0.57 -18.93
N ALA A 102 3.60 1.83 -18.54
CA ALA A 102 3.82 3.01 -19.38
C ALA A 102 5.26 3.54 -19.35
N ASP A 103 6.16 2.91 -18.57
CA ASP A 103 7.53 3.39 -18.31
C ASP A 103 7.55 4.80 -17.67
N GLU A 104 6.51 5.11 -16.88
CA GLU A 104 6.35 6.36 -16.12
C GLU A 104 6.71 6.18 -14.64
N TRP A 105 7.26 5.02 -14.27
CA TRP A 105 7.66 4.73 -12.90
C TRP A 105 8.90 5.55 -12.52
N GLN A 106 8.72 6.52 -11.62
CA GLN A 106 9.78 7.34 -11.07
C GLN A 106 10.27 6.77 -9.73
N SER A 107 11.49 6.24 -9.72
CA SER A 107 12.09 5.64 -8.50
C SER A 107 12.08 6.58 -7.30
N ASP A 108 12.37 7.87 -7.49
CA ASP A 108 12.42 8.87 -6.41
C ASP A 108 11.09 9.04 -5.64
N ILE A 109 9.97 8.59 -6.20
CA ILE A 109 8.65 8.69 -5.57
C ILE A 109 8.03 7.30 -5.36
N HIS A 110 7.96 6.49 -6.41
CA HIS A 110 7.18 5.27 -6.37
C HIS A 110 7.88 4.14 -5.62
N ASP A 111 9.22 4.10 -5.62
CA ASP A 111 9.95 3.14 -4.79
C ASP A 111 9.79 3.51 -3.31
N GLU A 112 9.88 4.81 -2.98
CA GLU A 112 9.63 5.30 -1.61
C GLU A 112 8.22 4.94 -1.14
N VAL A 113 7.18 5.18 -1.96
CA VAL A 113 5.80 4.74 -1.64
C VAL A 113 5.74 3.22 -1.43
N ALA A 114 6.39 2.44 -2.29
CA ALA A 114 6.39 0.98 -2.18
C ALA A 114 7.06 0.48 -0.90
N TYR A 115 8.14 1.13 -0.43
CA TYR A 115 8.86 0.74 0.78
C TYR A 115 8.11 0.99 2.08
N TRP A 116 7.02 1.76 2.06
CA TRP A 116 6.10 1.88 3.19
C TRP A 116 5.24 0.62 3.38
N SER A 117 5.20 -0.29 2.40
CA SER A 117 4.48 -1.54 2.53
C SER A 117 5.15 -2.47 3.55
N ALA A 118 4.34 -2.99 4.49
CA ALA A 118 4.77 -4.06 5.38
C ALA A 118 5.27 -5.30 4.60
N GLU A 119 4.61 -5.64 3.48
CA GLU A 119 5.01 -6.76 2.62
C GLU A 119 6.38 -6.50 1.97
N ALA A 120 6.60 -5.30 1.43
CA ALA A 120 7.90 -4.91 0.85
C ALA A 120 9.01 -4.92 1.89
N GLY A 121 8.73 -4.43 3.10
CA GLY A 121 9.68 -4.46 4.22
C GLY A 121 10.10 -5.88 4.59
N VAL A 122 9.14 -6.80 4.75
CA VAL A 122 9.42 -8.20 5.09
C VAL A 122 10.20 -8.91 3.97
N VAL A 123 9.79 -8.71 2.71
CA VAL A 123 10.50 -9.31 1.57
C VAL A 123 11.92 -8.77 1.46
N SER A 124 12.10 -7.44 1.55
CA SER A 124 13.41 -6.79 1.50
C SER A 124 14.35 -7.36 2.57
N GLN A 125 13.86 -7.47 3.81
CA GLN A 125 14.62 -8.05 4.92
C GLN A 125 15.02 -9.50 4.64
N ALA A 126 14.10 -10.33 4.13
CA ALA A 126 14.39 -11.73 3.80
C ALA A 126 15.44 -11.85 2.69
N LEU A 127 15.42 -10.97 1.69
CA LEU A 127 16.43 -10.95 0.63
C LEU A 127 17.81 -10.55 1.17
N VAL A 128 17.87 -9.57 2.08
CA VAL A 128 19.12 -9.18 2.77
C VAL A 128 19.68 -10.34 3.59
N GLU A 129 18.82 -11.15 4.20
CA GLU A 129 19.20 -12.36 4.94
C GLU A 129 19.59 -13.54 4.04
N GLY A 130 19.48 -13.40 2.71
CA GLY A 130 19.89 -14.39 1.73
C GLY A 130 18.84 -15.47 1.42
N TYR A 131 17.58 -15.27 1.84
CA TYR A 131 16.50 -16.17 1.43
C TYR A 131 16.21 -16.03 -0.07
N ASN A 132 15.86 -17.15 -0.70
CA ASN A 132 15.38 -17.13 -2.07
C ASN A 132 13.92 -16.63 -2.09
N PRO A 133 13.56 -15.64 -2.92
CA PRO A 133 12.19 -15.17 -3.04
C PRO A 133 11.16 -16.30 -3.25
N GLN A 134 11.52 -17.34 -4.01
CA GLN A 134 10.61 -18.46 -4.31
C GLN A 134 10.26 -19.32 -3.09
N ASP A 135 11.04 -19.23 -2.01
CA ASP A 135 10.80 -19.95 -0.76
C ASP A 135 9.96 -19.11 0.23
N LEU A 136 9.72 -17.84 -0.06
CA LEU A 136 8.96 -16.95 0.80
C LEU A 136 7.46 -17.25 0.69
N LYS A 137 6.81 -17.37 1.84
CA LYS A 137 5.35 -17.51 1.96
C LYS A 137 4.82 -16.37 2.82
N LEU A 138 4.15 -15.44 2.17
CA LEU A 138 3.51 -14.31 2.84
C LEU A 138 2.21 -14.76 3.51
N GLN A 139 1.93 -14.18 4.67
CA GLN A 139 0.66 -14.29 5.39
C GLN A 139 -0.25 -13.13 4.99
N GLU A 140 -1.55 -13.27 5.24
CA GLU A 140 -2.52 -12.19 4.99
C GLU A 140 -2.08 -10.87 5.64
N LEU A 141 -2.33 -9.76 4.95
CA LEU A 141 -2.03 -8.44 5.50
C LEU A 141 -2.92 -8.19 6.72
N ILE A 142 -2.30 -7.90 7.86
CA ILE A 142 -2.99 -7.41 9.06
C ILE A 142 -2.91 -5.89 9.04
N VAL A 143 -4.07 -5.25 9.11
CA VAL A 143 -4.19 -3.79 9.06
C VAL A 143 -4.80 -3.28 10.36
N HIS A 144 -4.34 -2.11 10.78
CA HIS A 144 -4.87 -1.38 11.93
C HIS A 144 -5.39 -0.05 11.42
N TRP A 145 -6.70 0.16 11.50
CA TRP A 145 -7.32 1.46 11.24
C TRP A 145 -8.62 1.57 12.03
N HIS A 146 -9.10 2.79 12.25
CA HIS A 146 -10.26 3.02 13.09
C HIS A 146 -11.53 2.73 12.27
N VAL A 147 -12.26 1.68 12.65
CA VAL A 147 -13.56 1.29 12.05
C VAL A 147 -14.71 1.91 12.82
#